data_AF-D7PIV7-F1
#
_entry.id   AF-D7PIV7-F1
#
_cell.length_a   1.000
_cell.length_b   1.000
_cell.length_c   1.000
_cell.angle_alpha   90.00
_cell.angle_beta   90.00
_cell.angle_gamma   90.00
#
_symmetry.space_group_name_H-M   'P 1'
#
loop_
_entity.id
_entity.type
_entity.pdbx_description
1 polymer ?
#
loop_
_entity_poly.entity_id
_entity_poly.type
_entity_poly.pdbx_seq_one_letter_code
_entity_poly.pdbx_strand_id
1 'polypeptide(L)'
;MQGFGILGSAIVALVVLAAFKNAILEDVSAVDYCWRIVLGCGAIPGIAALYFRLTIPETPRYTMDVEHDVNKATNDITSYLQTTETNEGDNEAGNHVDVPKASWSDFVNYFGKWSNGKVLLGTSMSWFALDIAFYGIGLNNGIILSAIGYADTHDADLNLRAYNSLKNMALGNIIITIMGTVPGYWVTVAFVDSWGRKPIQIMGFAILTVLFIVMGAAFNPLKEHSIPAFIVLFTLLQFFQNFGPNTTTFIVPGEVFPTRYRSTGHGISAASGKLGAIVAQVGF
;
A
#
# COMPACT_ATOMS: atom_id res chain seq x y z
N MET A 1 -5.52 -5.25 -2.45
CA MET A 1 -5.43 -3.82 -2.81
C MET A 1 -5.62 -2.96 -1.56
N GLN A 2 -4.60 -2.20 -1.17
CA GLN A 2 -4.61 -1.36 0.04
C GLN A 2 -5.77 -0.34 0.06
N GLY A 3 -6.20 0.14 -1.12
CA GLY A 3 -7.29 1.10 -1.25
C GLY A 3 -8.61 0.68 -0.58
N PHE A 4 -8.99 -0.61 -0.64
CA PHE A 4 -10.20 -1.09 0.03
C PHE A 4 -10.07 -1.09 1.56
N GLY A 5 -8.86 -1.33 2.09
CA GLY A 5 -8.61 -1.24 3.52
C GLY A 5 -8.74 0.21 4.02
N ILE A 6 -8.18 1.17 3.28
CA ILE A 6 -8.30 2.61 3.58
C ILE A 6 -9.76 3.06 3.48
N LEU A 7 -10.48 2.59 2.46
CA LEU A 7 -11.90 2.92 2.29
C LEU A 7 -12.74 2.34 3.43
N GLY A 8 -12.52 1.06 3.75
CA GLY A 8 -13.22 0.36 4.82
C GLY A 8 -13.01 1.03 6.18
N SER A 9 -11.77 1.43 6.51
CA SER A 9 -11.50 2.12 7.78
C SER A 9 -12.20 3.47 7.86
N ALA A 10 -12.22 4.25 6.76
CA ALA A 10 -12.90 5.54 6.72
C ALA A 10 -14.44 5.40 6.82
N ILE A 11 -15.03 4.38 6.20
CA ILE A 11 -16.46 4.05 6.31
C ILE A 11 -16.80 3.65 7.74
N VAL A 12 -16.02 2.75 8.35
CA VAL A 12 -16.23 2.32 9.74
C VAL A 12 -16.15 3.53 10.67
N ALA A 13 -15.16 4.41 10.49
CA ALA A 13 -15.06 5.64 11.27
C ALA A 13 -16.31 6.53 11.14
N LEU A 14 -16.83 6.71 9.93
CA LEU A 14 -18.04 7.50 9.69
C LEU A 14 -19.28 6.87 10.35
N VAL A 15 -19.43 5.54 10.25
CA VAL A 15 -20.55 4.80 10.85
C VAL A 15 -20.51 4.89 12.38
N VAL A 16 -19.33 4.69 12.98
CA VAL A 16 -19.15 4.80 14.43
C VAL A 16 -19.45 6.21 14.91
N LEU A 17 -18.93 7.24 14.23
CA LEU A 17 -19.24 8.64 14.56
C LEU A 17 -20.75 8.92 14.46
N ALA A 18 -21.41 8.44 13.41
CA ALA A 18 -22.86 8.60 13.26
C ALA A 18 -23.65 7.92 14.38
N ALA A 19 -23.25 6.71 14.80
CA ALA A 19 -23.89 5.99 15.89
C ALA A 19 -23.71 6.68 17.24
N PHE A 20 -22.54 7.27 17.48
CA PHE A 20 -22.22 7.99 18.73
C PHE A 20 -22.58 9.47 18.70
N LYS A 21 -23.25 9.97 17.65
CA LYS A 21 -23.57 11.41 17.48
C LYS A 21 -24.19 12.03 18.73
N ASN A 22 -25.28 11.44 19.24
CA ASN A 22 -25.98 12.01 20.41
C ASN A 22 -25.10 12.00 21.66
N ALA A 23 -24.36 10.91 21.88
CA ALA A 23 -23.43 10.80 23.01
C ALA A 23 -22.28 11.83 22.92
N ILE A 24 -21.74 12.08 21.72
CA ILE A 24 -20.68 13.08 21.51
C ILE A 24 -21.22 14.50 21.73
N LEU A 25 -22.46 14.77 21.33
CA LEU A 25 -23.10 16.08 21.54
C LEU A 25 -23.37 16.36 23.01
N GLU A 26 -23.69 15.33 23.80
CA GLU A 26 -23.84 15.44 25.26
C GLU A 26 -22.48 15.56 25.97
N ASP A 27 -21.51 14.71 25.61
CA ASP A 27 -20.17 14.70 26.17
C ASP A 27 -19.11 14.29 25.12
N VAL A 28 -18.16 15.19 24.84
CA VAL A 28 -17.03 14.94 23.94
C VAL A 28 -16.17 13.75 24.35
N SER A 29 -16.16 13.38 25.64
CA SER A 29 -15.44 12.19 26.09
C SER A 29 -15.88 10.90 25.36
N ALA A 30 -17.11 10.88 24.81
CA ALA A 30 -17.62 9.77 24.01
C ALA A 30 -16.78 9.47 22.74
N VAL A 31 -15.98 10.43 22.28
CA VAL A 31 -15.00 10.24 21.19
C VAL A 31 -13.94 9.19 21.56
N ASP A 32 -13.63 9.02 22.85
CA ASP A 32 -12.68 8.00 23.32
C ASP A 32 -13.15 6.58 22.96
N TYR A 33 -14.45 6.31 23.07
CA TYR A 33 -15.00 5.02 22.65
C TYR A 33 -14.94 4.84 21.13
N CYS A 34 -15.11 5.93 20.36
CA CYS A 34 -15.13 5.88 18.91
C CYS A 34 -13.82 5.36 18.33
N TRP A 35 -12.67 5.93 18.71
CA TRP A 35 -11.37 5.50 18.16
C TRP A 35 -11.02 4.07 18.57
N ARG A 36 -11.38 3.64 19.79
CA ARG A 36 -11.19 2.27 20.26
C ARG A 36 -11.97 1.27 19.42
N ILE A 37 -13.24 1.58 19.12
CA ILE A 37 -14.09 0.72 18.28
C ILE A 37 -13.51 0.66 16.87
N VAL A 38 -13.10 1.79 16.28
CA VAL A 38 -12.51 1.83 14.94
C VAL A 38 -11.24 0.97 14.87
N LEU A 39 -10.34 1.08 15.85
CA LEU A 39 -9.15 0.23 15.93
C LEU A 39 -9.51 -1.24 16.16
N GLY A 40 -10.50 -1.52 17.03
CA GLY A 40 -10.98 -2.87 17.31
C GLY A 40 -11.56 -3.56 16.07
N CYS A 41 -12.34 -2.84 15.26
CA CYS A 41 -12.83 -3.35 13.98
C CYS A 41 -11.69 -3.70 13.01
N GLY A 42 -10.57 -2.97 13.07
CA GLY A 42 -9.36 -3.28 12.30
C GLY A 42 -8.73 -4.63 12.63
N ALA A 43 -9.00 -5.20 13.83
CA ALA A 43 -8.52 -6.52 14.20
C ALA A 43 -9.31 -7.66 13.49
N ILE A 44 -10.54 -7.41 13.04
CA ILE A 44 -11.41 -8.45 12.46
C ILE A 44 -10.79 -9.09 11.20
N PRO A 45 -10.31 -8.31 10.19
CA PRO A 45 -9.62 -8.90 9.04
C PRO A 45 -8.34 -9.64 9.44
N GLY A 46 -7.62 -9.18 10.47
CA GLY A 46 -6.41 -9.83 10.98
C GLY A 46 -6.68 -11.20 11.60
N ILE A 47 -7.75 -11.31 12.41
CA ILE A 47 -8.20 -12.58 13.00
C ILE A 47 -8.67 -13.53 11.90
N ALA A 48 -9.44 -13.03 10.93
CA ALA A 48 -9.87 -13.82 9.78
C ALA A 48 -8.67 -14.35 8.97
N ALA A 49 -7.68 -13.49 8.70
CA ALA A 49 -6.45 -13.89 8.03
C ALA A 49 -5.65 -14.94 8.82
N LEU A 50 -5.59 -14.82 10.15
CA LEU A 50 -4.96 -15.83 11.02
C LEU A 50 -5.68 -17.17 10.94
N TYR A 51 -7.01 -17.17 11.00
CA TYR A 51 -7.80 -18.39 10.84
C TYR A 51 -7.51 -19.09 9.51
N PHE A 52 -7.51 -18.34 8.40
CA PHE A 52 -7.16 -18.87 7.09
C PHE A 52 -5.70 -19.33 7.01
N ARG A 53 -4.75 -18.62 7.62
CA ARG A 53 -3.34 -19.03 7.64
C ARG A 53 -3.12 -20.33 8.40
N LEU A 54 -3.95 -20.61 9.42
CA LEU A 54 -3.89 -21.86 10.19
C LEU A 54 -4.61 -23.03 9.50
N THR A 55 -5.48 -22.77 8.52
CA THR A 55 -6.26 -23.80 7.81
C THR A 55 -5.76 -24.09 6.39
N ILE A 56 -5.07 -23.15 5.75
CA ILE A 56 -4.48 -23.34 4.42
C ILE A 56 -3.23 -24.22 4.55
N PRO A 57 -3.13 -25.33 3.79
CA PRO A 57 -1.93 -26.16 3.77
C PRO A 57 -0.74 -25.41 3.16
N GLU A 58 0.47 -25.81 3.55
CA GLU A 58 1.69 -25.20 3.03
C GLU A 58 1.85 -25.41 1.52
N THR A 59 2.54 -24.49 0.85
CA THR A 59 2.68 -24.57 -0.61
C THR A 59 3.46 -25.83 -1.00
N PRO A 60 3.08 -26.56 -2.07
CA PRO A 60 3.76 -27.80 -2.47
C PRO A 60 5.26 -27.64 -2.72
N ARG A 61 5.69 -26.47 -3.22
CA ARG A 61 7.12 -26.14 -3.36
C ARG A 61 7.85 -26.10 -2.02
N TYR A 62 7.24 -25.57 -0.97
CA TYR A 62 7.84 -25.55 0.36
C TYR A 62 7.92 -26.97 0.95
N THR A 63 6.85 -27.76 0.82
CA THR A 63 6.82 -29.17 1.26
C THR A 63 7.88 -30.01 0.54
N MET A 64 8.08 -29.78 -0.75
CA MET A 64 9.06 -30.49 -1.56
C MET A 64 10.50 -30.03 -1.33
N ASP A 65 10.74 -28.71 -1.35
CA ASP A 65 12.10 -28.14 -1.33
C ASP A 65 12.67 -27.99 0.09
N VAL A 66 11.80 -27.90 1.11
CA VAL A 66 12.18 -27.62 2.51
C VAL A 66 11.80 -28.76 3.45
N GLU A 67 10.57 -29.26 3.40
CA GLU A 67 10.16 -30.43 4.22
C GLU A 67 10.72 -31.75 3.66
N HIS A 68 11.24 -31.74 2.42
CA HIS A 68 11.72 -32.91 1.69
C HIS A 68 10.67 -34.04 1.57
N ASP A 69 9.38 -33.72 1.67
CA ASP A 69 8.27 -34.67 1.59
C ASP A 69 7.59 -34.57 0.21
N VAL A 70 8.13 -35.34 -0.74
CA VAL A 70 7.66 -35.38 -2.13
C VAL A 70 6.25 -35.98 -2.24
N ASN A 71 5.87 -36.89 -1.33
CA ASN A 71 4.57 -37.57 -1.37
C ASN A 71 3.45 -36.62 -0.94
N LYS A 72 3.66 -35.85 0.13
CA LYS A 72 2.72 -34.82 0.58
C LYS A 72 2.58 -33.70 -0.46
N ALA A 73 3.69 -33.26 -1.05
CA ALA A 73 3.66 -32.26 -2.13
C ALA A 73 2.87 -32.75 -3.36
N THR A 74 3.03 -34.01 -3.78
CA THR A 74 2.33 -34.58 -4.94
C THR A 74 0.83 -34.74 -4.67
N ASN A 75 0.44 -35.15 -3.46
CA ASN A 75 -0.96 -35.25 -3.06
C ASN A 75 -1.63 -33.88 -2.98
N ASP A 76 -0.94 -32.88 -2.43
CA ASP A 76 -1.43 -31.49 -2.38
C ASP A 76 -1.63 -30.96 -3.82
N ILE A 77 -0.64 -31.13 -4.71
CA ILE A 77 -0.75 -30.78 -6.14
C ILE A 77 -1.96 -31.45 -6.79
N THR A 78 -2.17 -32.75 -6.56
CA THR A 78 -3.28 -33.51 -7.16
C THR A 78 -4.63 -33.03 -6.66
N SER A 79 -4.74 -32.66 -5.38
CA SER A 79 -5.99 -32.11 -4.81
C SER A 79 -6.33 -30.71 -5.35
N TYR A 80 -5.31 -29.90 -5.69
CA TYR A 80 -5.50 -28.53 -6.20
C TYR A 80 -5.59 -28.44 -7.74
N LEU A 81 -4.98 -29.37 -8.48
CA LEU A 81 -4.96 -29.38 -9.96
C LEU A 81 -6.07 -30.21 -10.61
N GLN A 82 -7.03 -30.73 -9.84
CA GLN A 82 -8.14 -31.56 -10.33
C GLN A 82 -9.07 -30.93 -11.40
N THR A 83 -8.73 -29.78 -11.98
CA THR A 83 -9.39 -29.22 -13.17
C THR A 83 -8.62 -29.45 -14.48
N THR A 84 -7.45 -30.11 -14.47
CA THR A 84 -6.80 -30.51 -15.73
C THR A 84 -6.29 -31.94 -15.62
N GLU A 85 -7.12 -32.90 -16.06
CA GLU A 85 -6.62 -34.21 -16.48
C GLU A 85 -5.73 -34.01 -17.72
N THR A 86 -4.45 -33.73 -17.51
CA THR A 86 -3.42 -34.05 -18.51
C THR A 86 -2.93 -35.46 -18.22
N ASN A 87 -3.58 -36.42 -18.86
CA ASN A 87 -2.92 -37.66 -19.25
C ASN A 87 -1.78 -37.30 -20.19
N GLU A 88 -0.55 -37.31 -19.69
CA GLU A 88 0.63 -37.70 -20.46
C GLU A 88 1.79 -37.87 -19.50
N GLY A 89 2.40 -39.05 -19.56
CA GLY A 89 3.48 -39.44 -18.66
C GLY A 89 4.72 -38.61 -18.93
N ASP A 90 5.31 -38.12 -17.84
CA ASP A 90 6.76 -37.95 -17.77
C ASP A 90 7.22 -38.42 -16.39
N ASN A 91 7.72 -39.67 -16.38
CA ASN A 91 8.73 -40.09 -15.43
C ASN A 91 10.04 -39.38 -15.79
N GLU A 92 10.08 -38.05 -15.69
CA GLU A 92 11.33 -37.35 -15.48
C GLU A 92 11.45 -37.12 -13.97
N ALA A 93 12.14 -38.05 -13.32
CA ALA A 93 12.90 -37.73 -12.12
C ALA A 93 13.92 -36.65 -12.52
N GLY A 94 13.43 -35.41 -12.65
CA GLY A 94 14.18 -34.29 -13.15
C GLY A 94 15.37 -34.05 -12.25
N ASN A 95 16.56 -34.08 -12.85
CA ASN A 95 17.83 -33.73 -12.25
C ASN A 95 17.62 -32.67 -11.14
N HIS A 96 17.90 -33.03 -9.89
CA HIS A 96 18.12 -32.06 -8.83
C HIS A 96 19.27 -31.17 -9.30
N VAL A 97 18.95 -30.05 -9.96
CA VAL A 97 19.89 -28.97 -10.16
C VAL A 97 20.08 -28.41 -8.77
N ASP A 98 21.14 -28.83 -8.09
CA ASP A 98 21.60 -28.22 -6.85
C ASP A 98 21.77 -26.73 -7.11
N VAL A 99 20.74 -25.94 -6.82
CA VAL A 99 20.81 -24.49 -6.96
C VAL A 99 21.76 -24.04 -5.85
N PRO A 100 22.97 -23.54 -6.16
CA PRO A 100 23.94 -23.22 -5.14
C PRO A 100 23.34 -22.19 -4.18
N LYS A 101 23.31 -22.54 -2.89
CA LYS A 101 22.77 -21.68 -1.83
C LYS A 101 23.37 -20.27 -1.97
N ALA A 102 22.52 -19.25 -1.89
CA ALA A 102 22.98 -17.87 -2.01
C ALA A 102 23.91 -17.55 -0.83
N SER A 103 25.19 -17.25 -1.11
CA SER A 103 26.15 -16.77 -0.12
C SER A 103 26.17 -15.24 -0.11
N TRP A 104 26.47 -14.63 1.05
CA TRP A 104 26.69 -13.19 1.17
C TRP A 104 27.84 -12.69 0.29
N SER A 105 28.90 -13.49 0.12
CA SER A 105 30.01 -13.17 -0.79
C SER A 105 29.54 -13.06 -2.24
N ASP A 106 28.67 -13.98 -2.66
CA ASP A 106 28.13 -14.02 -4.01
C ASP A 106 27.16 -12.87 -4.28
N PHE A 107 26.38 -12.48 -3.26
CA PHE A 107 25.51 -11.31 -3.33
C PHE A 107 26.32 -10.03 -3.56
N VAL A 108 27.37 -9.81 -2.76
CA VAL A 108 28.25 -8.63 -2.89
C VAL A 108 28.98 -8.66 -4.24
N ASN A 109 29.46 -9.83 -4.69
CA ASN A 109 30.08 -9.96 -6.01
C ASN A 109 29.11 -9.68 -7.16
N TYR A 110 27.83 -10.05 -7.01
CA TYR A 110 26.81 -9.82 -8.03
C TYR A 110 26.38 -8.35 -8.09
N PHE A 111 26.04 -7.73 -6.95
CA PHE A 111 25.57 -6.34 -6.89
C PHE A 111 26.70 -5.31 -6.88
N GLY A 112 27.93 -5.71 -6.58
CA GLY A 112 29.13 -4.88 -6.74
C GLY A 112 29.44 -4.55 -8.20
N LYS A 113 28.93 -5.34 -9.16
CA LYS A 113 28.96 -4.99 -10.58
C LYS A 113 27.93 -3.91 -10.86
N TRP A 114 28.37 -2.77 -11.40
CA TRP A 114 27.50 -1.62 -11.68
C TRP A 114 26.26 -1.96 -12.52
N SER A 115 26.37 -2.90 -13.46
CA SER A 115 25.24 -3.37 -14.28
C SER A 115 24.04 -3.85 -13.46
N ASN A 116 24.32 -4.47 -12.31
CA ASN A 116 23.32 -5.06 -11.42
C ASN A 116 23.04 -4.14 -10.22
N GLY A 117 24.10 -3.52 -9.68
CA GLY A 117 24.00 -2.55 -8.58
C GLY A 117 23.10 -1.36 -8.92
N LYS A 118 23.14 -0.85 -10.16
CA LYS A 118 22.25 0.25 -10.59
C LYS A 118 20.77 -0.12 -10.54
N VAL A 119 20.42 -1.41 -10.71
CA VAL A 119 19.03 -1.87 -10.62
C VAL A 119 18.58 -1.85 -9.16
N LEU A 120 19.41 -2.38 -8.26
CA LEU A 120 19.14 -2.34 -6.81
C LEU A 120 19.04 -0.91 -6.27
N LEU A 121 19.95 -0.04 -6.71
CA LEU A 121 19.92 1.37 -6.36
C LEU A 121 18.67 2.06 -6.92
N GLY A 122 18.30 1.78 -8.17
CA GLY A 122 17.10 2.32 -8.80
C GLY A 122 15.82 1.92 -8.07
N THR A 123 15.64 0.62 -7.76
CA THR A 123 14.48 0.14 -7.01
C THR A 123 14.42 0.72 -5.61
N SER A 124 15.55 0.73 -4.89
CA SER A 124 15.64 1.22 -3.52
C SER A 124 15.36 2.71 -3.43
N MET A 125 15.98 3.54 -4.29
CA MET A 125 15.75 4.98 -4.30
C MET A 125 14.33 5.34 -4.72
N SER A 126 13.76 4.64 -5.72
CA SER A 126 12.38 4.90 -6.12
C SER A 126 11.39 4.59 -5.01
N TRP A 127 11.60 3.49 -4.27
CA TRP A 127 10.73 3.13 -3.16
C TRP A 127 10.91 4.09 -1.98
N PHE A 128 12.15 4.46 -1.66
CA PHE A 128 12.45 5.48 -0.65
C PHE A 128 11.75 6.82 -0.96
N ALA A 129 11.92 7.35 -2.18
CA ALA A 129 11.34 8.63 -2.58
C ALA A 129 9.80 8.60 -2.58
N LEU A 130 9.23 7.48 -3.05
CA LEU A 130 7.79 7.26 -2.98
C LEU A 130 7.29 7.26 -1.53
N ASP A 131 7.90 6.46 -0.65
CA ASP A 131 7.39 6.24 0.71
C ASP A 131 7.49 7.53 1.54
N ILE A 132 8.45 8.43 1.24
CA ILE A 132 8.47 9.77 1.83
C ILE A 132 7.15 10.50 1.56
N ALA A 133 6.79 10.62 0.28
CA ALA A 133 5.59 11.32 -0.12
C ALA A 133 4.31 10.58 0.31
N PHE A 134 4.29 9.25 0.11
CA PHE A 134 3.12 8.41 0.37
C PHE A 134 2.72 8.40 1.84
N TYR A 135 3.67 8.15 2.73
CA TYR A 135 3.39 8.13 4.17
C TYR A 135 3.31 9.53 4.77
N GLY A 136 4.12 10.49 4.28
CA GLY A 136 4.03 11.88 4.72
C GLY A 136 2.65 12.49 4.47
N ILE A 137 2.00 12.13 3.37
CA ILE A 137 0.64 12.61 3.05
C ILE A 137 -0.42 11.69 3.65
N GLY A 138 -0.25 10.38 3.52
CA GLY A 138 -1.25 9.40 3.94
C GLY A 138 -1.52 9.43 5.45
N LEU A 139 -0.47 9.53 6.26
CA LEU A 139 -0.60 9.59 7.72
C LEU A 139 -1.12 10.95 8.20
N ASN A 140 -0.78 12.03 7.48
CA ASN A 140 -1.21 13.39 7.82
C ASN A 140 -2.47 13.85 7.07
N ASN A 141 -3.22 12.96 6.41
CA ASN A 141 -4.37 13.38 5.60
C ASN A 141 -5.42 14.14 6.42
N GLY A 142 -5.69 13.68 7.65
CA GLY A 142 -6.59 14.40 8.57
C GLY A 142 -6.10 15.80 8.93
N ILE A 143 -4.79 15.94 9.16
CA ILE A 143 -4.15 17.23 9.45
C ILE A 143 -4.21 18.14 8.23
N ILE A 144 -3.96 17.63 7.03
CA ILE A 144 -4.05 18.39 5.78
C ILE A 144 -5.49 18.88 5.57
N LEU A 145 -6.49 18.00 5.73
CA LEU A 145 -7.91 18.37 5.61
C LEU A 145 -8.34 19.41 6.66
N SER A 146 -7.77 19.36 7.86
CA SER A 146 -7.99 20.40 8.88
C SER A 146 -7.29 21.71 8.51
N ALA A 147 -6.03 21.65 8.05
CA ALA A 147 -5.22 22.83 7.70
C ALA A 147 -5.80 23.64 6.54
N ILE A 148 -6.46 22.99 5.59
CA ILE A 148 -7.18 23.67 4.49
C ILE A 148 -8.58 24.18 4.87
N GLY A 149 -9.03 23.94 6.11
CA GLY A 149 -10.35 24.36 6.59
C GLY A 149 -11.51 23.44 6.17
N TYR A 150 -11.24 22.27 5.58
CA TYR A 150 -12.31 21.32 5.21
C TYR A 150 -12.85 20.56 6.42
N ALA A 151 -11.95 20.10 7.29
CA ALA A 151 -12.30 19.44 8.53
C ALA A 151 -12.44 20.41 9.71
N ASP A 152 -11.94 21.65 9.63
CA ASP A 152 -12.02 22.60 10.73
C ASP A 152 -13.36 23.36 10.70
N THR A 153 -14.28 23.01 11.61
CA THR A 153 -15.58 23.68 11.70
C THR A 153 -15.55 24.76 12.79
N HIS A 154 -16.12 25.93 12.49
CA HIS A 154 -16.15 27.08 13.40
C HIS A 154 -17.45 27.10 14.21
N ASP A 155 -17.95 25.93 14.61
CA ASP A 155 -19.17 25.80 15.40
C ASP A 155 -18.94 26.38 16.81
N ALA A 156 -19.91 27.15 17.31
CA ALA A 156 -19.82 27.79 18.64
C ALA A 156 -19.83 26.79 19.79
N ASP A 157 -20.49 25.64 19.59
CA ASP A 157 -20.51 24.55 20.55
C ASP A 157 -19.32 23.60 20.35
N LEU A 158 -18.59 23.33 21.43
CA LEU A 158 -17.37 22.51 21.40
C LEU A 158 -17.66 21.07 20.94
N ASN A 159 -18.79 20.52 21.39
CA ASN A 159 -19.16 19.14 21.16
C ASN A 159 -19.59 18.92 19.70
N LEU A 160 -20.41 19.84 19.19
CA LEU A 160 -20.81 19.89 17.79
C LEU A 160 -19.59 20.08 16.87
N ARG A 161 -18.65 20.94 17.25
CA ARG A 161 -17.40 21.15 16.50
C ARG A 161 -16.58 19.87 16.39
N ALA A 162 -16.36 19.17 17.51
CA ALA A 162 -15.61 17.92 17.52
C ALA A 162 -16.27 16.86 16.62
N TYR A 163 -17.58 16.69 16.72
CA TYR A 163 -18.34 15.77 15.88
C TYR A 163 -18.24 16.13 14.39
N ASN A 164 -18.54 17.38 14.03
CA ASN A 164 -18.53 17.81 12.63
C ASN A 164 -17.14 17.75 12.02
N SER A 165 -16.10 18.11 12.78
CA SER A 165 -14.71 18.04 12.32
C SER A 165 -14.29 16.61 11.99
N LEU A 166 -14.52 15.67 12.90
CA LEU A 166 -14.20 14.25 12.69
C LEU A 166 -15.03 13.65 11.55
N LYS A 167 -16.32 14.01 11.46
CA LYS A 167 -17.20 13.59 10.37
C LYS A 167 -16.69 14.11 9.02
N ASN A 168 -16.35 15.39 8.92
CA ASN A 168 -15.81 15.97 7.69
C ASN A 168 -14.47 15.32 7.32
N MET A 169 -13.60 15.08 8.28
CA MET A 169 -12.35 14.35 8.04
C MET A 169 -12.58 12.95 7.47
N ALA A 170 -13.52 12.19 8.03
CA ALA A 170 -13.89 10.88 7.52
C ALA A 170 -14.47 10.97 6.10
N LEU A 171 -15.37 11.92 5.83
CA LEU A 171 -15.94 12.16 4.51
C LEU A 171 -14.87 12.55 3.47
N GLY A 172 -13.94 13.43 3.83
CA GLY A 172 -12.84 13.83 2.96
C GLY A 172 -11.95 12.64 2.59
N ASN A 173 -11.60 11.81 3.57
CA ASN A 173 -10.86 10.57 3.34
C ASN A 173 -11.62 9.62 2.38
N ILE A 174 -12.93 9.44 2.55
CA ILE A 174 -13.75 8.61 1.66
C ILE A 174 -13.73 9.17 0.23
N ILE A 175 -13.96 10.47 0.06
CA ILE A 175 -13.97 11.16 -1.24
C ILE A 175 -12.63 10.94 -1.95
N ILE A 176 -11.52 11.24 -1.27
CA ILE A 176 -10.17 11.09 -1.81
C ILE A 176 -9.87 9.62 -2.18
N THR A 177 -10.32 8.67 -1.36
CA THR A 177 -10.04 7.24 -1.58
C THR A 177 -10.86 6.66 -2.72
N ILE A 178 -12.16 6.99 -2.82
CA ILE A 178 -13.03 6.51 -3.89
C ILE A 178 -12.68 7.14 -5.24
N MET A 179 -12.33 8.42 -5.27
CA MET A 179 -12.03 9.12 -6.52
C MET A 179 -10.56 8.99 -6.95
N GLY A 180 -9.64 8.82 -6.00
CA GLY A 180 -8.20 8.80 -6.25
C GLY A 180 -7.60 7.41 -6.08
N THR A 181 -7.50 6.95 -4.83
CA THR A 181 -6.74 5.76 -4.46
C THR A 181 -7.23 4.48 -5.13
N VAL A 182 -8.53 4.16 -5.02
CA VAL A 182 -9.12 2.92 -5.55
C VAL A 182 -9.06 2.88 -7.08
N PRO A 183 -9.50 3.93 -7.82
CA PRO A 183 -9.37 3.96 -9.27
C PRO A 183 -7.92 3.89 -9.72
N GLY A 184 -6.99 4.55 -9.03
CA GLY A 184 -5.56 4.52 -9.36
C GLY A 184 -5.01 3.08 -9.42
N TYR A 185 -5.34 2.24 -8.43
CA TYR A 185 -4.95 0.83 -8.45
C TYR A 185 -5.55 0.05 -9.64
N TRP A 186 -6.84 0.25 -9.93
CA TRP A 186 -7.50 -0.45 -11.03
C TRP A 186 -6.97 -0.04 -12.39
N VAL A 187 -6.64 1.24 -12.56
CA VAL A 187 -5.97 1.73 -13.77
C VAL A 187 -4.58 1.12 -13.87
N THR A 188 -3.82 0.96 -12.77
CA THR A 188 -2.56 0.19 -12.85
C THR A 188 -2.79 -1.23 -13.33
N VAL A 189 -3.75 -1.95 -12.74
CA VAL A 189 -4.06 -3.32 -13.13
C VAL A 189 -4.40 -3.40 -14.63
N ALA A 190 -5.16 -2.45 -15.16
CA ALA A 190 -5.54 -2.43 -16.57
C ALA A 190 -4.35 -2.15 -17.52
N PHE A 191 -3.38 -1.32 -17.12
CA PHE A 191 -2.33 -0.84 -18.01
C PHE A 191 -0.94 -1.43 -17.75
N VAL A 192 -0.69 -2.08 -16.61
CA VAL A 192 0.65 -2.54 -16.20
C VAL A 192 1.27 -3.55 -17.16
N ASP A 193 0.44 -4.41 -17.77
CA ASP A 193 0.89 -5.40 -18.76
C ASP A 193 0.95 -4.85 -20.18
N SER A 194 0.15 -3.81 -20.51
CA SER A 194 0.17 -3.19 -21.84
C SER A 194 1.25 -2.14 -22.02
N TRP A 195 1.43 -1.24 -21.04
CA TRP A 195 2.43 -0.16 -21.10
C TRP A 195 3.77 -0.54 -20.47
N GLY A 196 3.76 -1.56 -19.61
CA GLY A 196 4.92 -1.94 -18.81
C GLY A 196 5.10 -1.08 -17.56
N ARG A 197 5.90 -1.60 -16.63
CA ARG A 197 6.04 -1.04 -15.27
C ARG A 197 6.86 0.25 -15.26
N LYS A 198 7.96 0.29 -16.02
CA LYS A 198 8.90 1.42 -16.03
C LYS A 198 8.29 2.71 -16.59
N PRO A 199 7.57 2.72 -17.74
CA PRO A 199 6.92 3.93 -18.24
C PRO A 199 5.87 4.47 -17.26
N ILE A 200 5.06 3.59 -16.67
CA ILE A 200 4.07 3.96 -15.64
C ILE A 200 4.75 4.60 -14.43
N GLN A 201 5.86 4.02 -13.95
CA GLN A 201 6.60 4.57 -12.82
C GLN A 201 7.16 5.97 -13.10
N ILE A 202 7.79 6.17 -14.27
CA ILE A 202 8.38 7.46 -14.66
C ILE A 202 7.29 8.52 -14.84
N MET A 203 6.21 8.18 -15.54
CA MET A 203 5.06 9.06 -15.71
C MET A 203 4.47 9.45 -14.36
N GLY A 204 4.28 8.48 -13.46
CA GLY A 204 3.74 8.73 -12.13
C GLY A 204 4.61 9.69 -11.32
N PHE A 205 5.93 9.46 -11.26
CA PHE A 205 6.83 10.41 -10.60
C PHE A 205 6.81 11.81 -11.25
N ALA A 206 6.82 11.90 -12.57
CA ALA A 206 6.80 13.19 -13.27
C ALA A 206 5.51 13.99 -12.96
N ILE A 207 4.35 13.34 -13.03
CA ILE A 207 3.07 13.98 -12.72
C ILE A 207 3.00 14.36 -11.24
N LEU A 208 3.45 13.48 -10.33
CA LEU A 208 3.50 13.80 -8.91
C LEU A 208 4.40 15.01 -8.63
N THR A 209 5.57 15.12 -9.26
CA THR A 209 6.45 16.29 -9.10
C THR A 209 5.72 17.58 -9.50
N VAL A 210 5.03 17.57 -10.64
CA VAL A 210 4.25 18.74 -11.09
C VAL A 210 3.13 19.06 -10.11
N LEU A 211 2.35 18.05 -9.67
CA LEU A 211 1.27 18.24 -8.71
C LEU A 211 1.77 18.77 -7.37
N PHE A 212 2.89 18.27 -6.84
CA PHE A 212 3.51 18.78 -5.62
C PHE A 212 3.94 20.23 -5.74
N ILE A 213 4.57 20.61 -6.86
CA ILE A 213 4.99 21.99 -7.11
C ILE A 213 3.76 22.90 -7.15
N VAL A 214 2.72 22.51 -7.89
CA VAL A 214 1.47 23.29 -8.01
C VAL A 214 0.79 23.43 -6.65
N MET A 215 0.62 22.34 -5.90
CA MET A 215 -0.04 22.36 -4.60
C MET A 215 0.76 23.13 -3.56
N GLY A 216 2.10 23.04 -3.58
CA GLY A 216 2.97 23.79 -2.68
C GLY A 216 2.97 25.28 -2.99
N ALA A 217 3.12 25.67 -4.26
CA ALA A 217 3.16 27.07 -4.68
C ALA A 217 1.79 27.76 -4.54
N ALA A 218 0.70 27.04 -4.83
CA ALA A 218 -0.66 27.56 -4.76
C ALA A 218 -1.36 27.27 -3.42
N PHE A 219 -0.64 26.84 -2.37
CA PHE A 219 -1.26 26.43 -1.11
C PHE A 219 -2.16 27.51 -0.49
N ASN A 220 -1.65 28.73 -0.28
CA ASN A 220 -2.43 29.81 0.32
C ASN A 220 -3.62 30.25 -0.57
N PRO A 221 -3.43 30.50 -1.89
CA PRO A 221 -4.55 30.80 -2.77
C PRO A 221 -5.62 29.70 -2.83
N LEU A 222 -5.22 28.42 -2.86
CA LEU A 222 -6.16 27.30 -2.86
C LEU A 222 -6.96 27.22 -1.56
N LYS A 223 -6.30 27.43 -0.42
CA LYS A 223 -6.93 27.46 0.90
C LYS A 223 -7.94 28.61 1.02
N GLU A 224 -7.58 29.81 0.55
CA GLU A 224 -8.41 31.01 0.71
C GLU A 224 -9.55 31.09 -0.31
N HIS A 225 -9.34 30.64 -1.54
CA HIS A 225 -10.29 30.86 -2.64
C HIS A 225 -11.02 29.60 -3.10
N SER A 226 -10.46 28.39 -2.93
CA SER A 226 -11.12 27.17 -3.43
C SER A 226 -10.63 25.87 -2.77
N ILE A 227 -11.23 25.52 -1.63
CA ILE A 227 -11.07 24.20 -0.99
C ILE A 227 -11.42 23.05 -1.96
N PRO A 228 -12.49 23.12 -2.78
CA PRO A 228 -12.78 22.06 -3.75
C PRO A 228 -11.65 21.82 -4.75
N ALA A 229 -10.99 22.89 -5.24
CA ALA A 229 -9.86 22.76 -6.15
C ALA A 229 -8.67 22.06 -5.47
N PHE A 230 -8.42 22.35 -4.20
CA PHE A 230 -7.41 21.64 -3.41
C PHE A 230 -7.73 20.14 -3.34
N ILE A 231 -8.97 19.78 -3.00
CA ILE A 231 -9.39 18.37 -2.89
C ILE A 231 -9.25 17.65 -4.23
N VAL A 232 -9.58 18.30 -5.36
CA VAL A 232 -9.39 17.72 -6.70
C VAL A 232 -7.92 17.45 -6.98
N LEU A 233 -7.03 18.43 -6.74
CA LEU A 233 -5.59 18.27 -6.94
C LEU A 233 -5.01 17.18 -6.04
N PHE A 234 -5.44 17.14 -4.78
CA PHE A 234 -5.02 16.13 -3.82
C PHE A 234 -5.52 14.72 -4.21
N THR A 235 -6.74 14.63 -4.74
CA THR A 235 -7.30 13.38 -5.28
C THR A 235 -6.51 12.91 -6.50
N LEU A 236 -6.16 13.81 -7.41
CA LEU A 236 -5.31 13.50 -8.57
C LEU A 236 -3.92 13.03 -8.12
N LEU A 237 -3.36 13.65 -7.08
CA LEU A 237 -2.10 13.22 -6.48
C LEU A 237 -2.21 11.76 -5.98
N GLN A 238 -3.24 11.45 -5.20
CA GLN A 238 -3.50 10.08 -4.74
C GLN A 238 -3.74 9.11 -5.91
N PHE A 239 -4.47 9.54 -6.95
CA PHE A 239 -4.68 8.75 -8.15
C PHE A 239 -3.36 8.38 -8.83
N PHE A 240 -2.54 9.37 -9.20
CA PHE A 240 -1.28 9.12 -9.92
C PHE A 240 -0.22 8.45 -9.06
N GLN A 241 -0.29 8.61 -7.74
CA GLN A 241 0.55 7.87 -6.83
C GLN A 241 0.25 6.37 -6.89
N ASN A 242 -1.04 6.00 -6.88
CA ASN A 242 -1.48 4.61 -6.96
C ASN A 242 -1.39 4.02 -8.37
N PHE A 243 -1.72 4.81 -9.40
CA PHE A 243 -1.54 4.43 -10.81
C PHE A 243 -0.05 4.24 -11.16
N GLY A 244 0.82 5.05 -10.57
CA GLY A 244 2.24 5.11 -10.91
C GLY A 244 3.14 4.39 -9.91
N PRO A 245 3.94 5.16 -9.15
CA PRO A 245 5.05 4.62 -8.38
C PRO A 245 4.61 3.68 -7.27
N ASN A 246 3.48 3.92 -6.58
CA ASN A 246 3.07 3.06 -5.47
C ASN A 246 3.01 1.59 -5.89
N THR A 247 2.24 1.28 -6.93
CA THR A 247 2.09 -0.10 -7.37
C THR A 247 3.36 -0.63 -8.05
N THR A 248 4.02 0.18 -8.88
CA THR A 248 5.18 -0.26 -9.66
C THR A 248 6.42 -0.54 -8.80
N THR A 249 6.64 0.19 -7.71
CA THR A 249 7.78 -0.06 -6.80
C THR A 249 7.64 -1.37 -6.02
N PHE A 250 6.43 -1.92 -5.85
CA PHE A 250 6.26 -3.27 -5.32
C PHE A 250 6.52 -4.35 -6.39
N ILE A 251 6.11 -4.10 -7.63
CA ILE A 251 6.21 -5.08 -8.73
C ILE A 251 7.65 -5.21 -9.23
N VAL A 252 8.30 -4.09 -9.56
CA VAL A 252 9.60 -4.06 -10.24
C VAL A 252 10.67 -4.88 -9.49
N PRO A 253 10.87 -4.73 -8.17
CA PRO A 253 11.88 -5.52 -7.45
C PRO A 253 11.58 -7.03 -7.45
N GLY A 254 10.31 -7.43 -7.52
CA GLY A 254 9.92 -8.83 -7.65
C GLY A 254 10.27 -9.43 -9.02
N GLU A 255 10.24 -8.63 -10.07
CA GLU A 255 10.46 -9.07 -11.45
C GLU A 255 11.93 -8.95 -11.91
N VAL A 256 12.65 -7.90 -11.50
CA VAL A 256 13.99 -7.59 -12.05
C VAL A 256 15.13 -8.35 -11.35
N PHE A 257 14.92 -8.83 -10.13
CA PHE A 257 15.96 -9.55 -9.40
C PHE A 257 15.96 -11.05 -9.75
N PRO A 258 17.16 -11.64 -10.01
CA PRO A 258 17.28 -13.07 -10.23
C PRO A 258 16.72 -13.86 -9.05
N THR A 259 16.08 -15.00 -9.30
CA THR A 259 15.44 -15.84 -8.26
C THR A 259 16.36 -16.10 -7.07
N ARG A 260 17.67 -16.31 -7.31
CA ARG A 260 18.69 -16.54 -6.28
C ARG A 260 18.84 -15.40 -5.26
N TYR A 261 18.66 -14.15 -5.68
CA TYR A 261 18.82 -12.96 -4.82
C TYR A 261 17.52 -12.15 -4.66
N ARG A 262 16.41 -12.63 -5.22
CA ARG A 262 15.15 -11.89 -5.29
C ARG A 262 14.66 -11.46 -3.91
N SER A 263 14.63 -12.37 -2.95
CA SER A 263 14.17 -12.08 -1.58
C SER A 263 15.03 -11.00 -0.92
N THR A 264 16.37 -11.12 -0.98
CA THR A 264 17.29 -10.14 -0.39
C THR A 264 17.22 -8.78 -1.08
N GLY A 265 17.24 -8.74 -2.42
CA GLY A 265 17.14 -7.49 -3.18
C GLY A 265 15.80 -6.77 -2.99
N HIS A 266 14.71 -7.55 -2.99
CA HIS A 266 13.37 -7.03 -2.67
C HIS A 266 13.33 -6.51 -1.24
N GLY A 267 13.88 -7.26 -0.27
CA GLY A 267 13.97 -6.88 1.13
C GLY A 267 14.73 -5.58 1.36
N ILE A 268 15.89 -5.38 0.70
CA ILE A 268 16.65 -4.12 0.77
C ILE A 268 15.85 -2.95 0.16
N SER A 269 15.20 -3.18 -0.97
CA SER A 269 14.37 -2.16 -1.62
C SER A 269 13.18 -1.75 -0.73
N ALA A 270 12.50 -2.74 -0.14
CA ALA A 270 11.39 -2.53 0.78
C ALA A 270 11.83 -1.83 2.08
N ALA A 271 12.98 -2.23 2.64
CA ALA A 271 13.56 -1.58 3.82
C ALA A 271 13.89 -0.11 3.54
N SER A 272 14.42 0.19 2.35
CA SER A 272 14.67 1.56 1.90
C SER A 272 13.35 2.37 1.82
N GLY A 273 12.28 1.79 1.29
CA GLY A 273 10.94 2.38 1.37
C GLY A 273 10.54 2.75 2.80
N LYS A 274 10.65 1.79 3.74
CA LYS A 274 10.31 2.04 5.15
C LYS A 274 11.17 3.11 5.82
N LEU A 275 12.45 3.21 5.47
CA LEU A 275 13.29 4.34 5.91
C LEU A 275 12.74 5.67 5.40
N GLY A 276 12.29 5.74 4.14
CA GLY A 276 11.62 6.92 3.59
C GLY A 276 10.37 7.30 4.36
N ALA A 277 9.54 6.31 4.72
CA ALA A 277 8.35 6.53 5.55
C ALA A 277 8.68 7.11 6.94
N ILE A 278 9.74 6.61 7.58
CA ILE A 278 10.21 7.13 8.88
C ILE A 278 10.71 8.56 8.75
N VAL A 279 11.51 8.86 7.72
CA VAL A 279 12.00 10.23 7.46
C VAL A 279 10.83 11.18 7.27
N ALA A 280 9.78 10.77 6.55
CA ALA A 280 8.59 11.60 6.39
C ALA A 280 7.91 11.93 7.72
N GLN A 281 7.75 10.95 8.59
CA GLN A 281 7.00 11.11 9.83
C GLN A 281 7.77 11.82 10.94
N VAL A 282 9.10 11.75 10.94
CA VAL A 282 9.96 12.41 11.92
C VAL A 282 10.37 13.82 11.45
N GLY A 283 10.54 13.99 10.13
CA GLY A 283 11.04 15.24 9.54
C GLY A 283 9.98 16.27 9.19
N PHE A 284 8.71 15.86 9.03
CA PHE A 284 7.59 16.70 8.59
C PHE A 284 6.32 16.38 9.37
#